data_AF-I6S4N6-F1
#
_entry.id   AF-I6S4N6-F1
#
_cell.length_a   1.000
_cell.length_b   1.000
_cell.length_c   1.000
_cell.angle_alpha   90.00
_cell.angle_beta   90.00
_cell.angle_gamma   90.00
#
_symmetry.space_group_name_H-M   'P 1'
#
loop_
_entity.id
_entity.type
_entity.pdbx_description
1 polymer ?
#
loop_
_entity_poly.entity_id
_entity_poly.type
_entity_poly.pdbx_seq_one_letter_code
_entity_poly.pdbx_strand_id
1 'polypeptide(L)' 'PATAYQSFESVMDEVFRDGVNWGRIVGLFAFGGALCVECVEKEMSPLVGRIAEWMTVYLDNHIQPWIQTQGGWERF' A
#
# COMPACT_ATOMS: atom_id res chain seq x y z
N PRO A 1 2.86 -7.41 -16.57
CA PRO A 1 2.43 -6.11 -15.97
C PRO A 1 1.16 -6.22 -15.13
N ALA A 2 0.07 -6.81 -15.65
CA ALA A 2 -1.19 -6.99 -14.92
C ALA A 2 -1.08 -7.93 -13.70
N THR A 3 -0.22 -8.94 -13.77
CA THR A 3 -0.05 -9.95 -12.72
C THR A 3 0.64 -9.44 -11.45
N ALA A 4 1.48 -8.41 -11.56
CA ALA A 4 2.26 -7.90 -10.42
C ALA A 4 1.40 -7.03 -9.49
N TYR A 5 0.52 -6.19 -10.05
CA TYR A 5 -0.46 -5.45 -9.25
C TYR A 5 -1.42 -6.40 -8.54
N GLN A 6 -1.96 -7.41 -9.24
CA GLN A 6 -2.85 -8.41 -8.64
C GLN A 6 -2.19 -9.15 -7.47
N SER A 7 -0.89 -9.45 -7.58
CA SER A 7 -0.13 -10.07 -6.49
C SER A 7 0.00 -9.12 -5.30
N PHE A 8 0.32 -7.85 -5.55
CA PHE A 8 0.39 -6.82 -4.50
C PHE A 8 -0.98 -6.63 -3.80
N GLU A 9 -2.04 -6.47 -4.59
CA GLU A 9 -3.42 -6.28 -4.11
C GLU A 9 -3.87 -7.46 -3.27
N SER A 10 -3.62 -8.70 -3.70
CA SER A 10 -3.93 -9.90 -2.91
C SER A 10 -3.21 -9.95 -1.56
N VAL A 11 -1.97 -9.45 -1.46
CA VAL A 11 -1.26 -9.38 -0.18
C VAL A 11 -1.86 -8.30 0.71
N MET A 12 -2.24 -7.15 0.14
CA MET A 12 -2.86 -6.08 0.91
C MET A 12 -4.27 -6.45 1.39
N ASP A 13 -5.06 -7.14 0.57
CA ASP A 13 -6.37 -7.66 0.97
C ASP A 13 -6.27 -8.60 2.17
N GLU A 14 -5.17 -9.35 2.29
CA GLU A 14 -4.89 -10.15 3.47
C GLU A 14 -4.61 -9.27 4.70
N VAL A 15 -3.75 -8.25 4.55
CA VAL A 15 -3.38 -7.32 5.62
C VAL A 15 -4.61 -6.60 6.19
N PHE A 16 -5.56 -6.25 5.32
CA PHE A 16 -6.76 -5.49 5.66
C PHE A 16 -8.02 -6.34 5.83
N ARG A 17 -7.92 -7.68 5.76
CA ARG A 17 -9.07 -8.61 5.82
C ARG A 17 -10.01 -8.34 7.00
N ASP A 18 -9.45 -8.15 8.20
CA ASP A 18 -10.26 -7.91 9.41
C ASP A 18 -10.62 -6.42 9.65
N GLY A 19 -10.47 -5.59 8.62
CA GLY A 19 -10.78 -4.17 8.65
C GLY A 19 -9.56 -3.25 8.63
N VAL A 20 -9.84 -1.96 8.48
CA VAL A 20 -8.84 -0.90 8.39
C VAL A 20 -8.65 -0.25 9.76
N ASN A 21 -7.39 0.00 10.12
CA ASN A 21 -7.02 0.84 11.25
C ASN A 21 -5.71 1.57 10.95
N TRP A 22 -5.43 2.62 11.71
CA TRP A 22 -4.23 3.43 11.55
C TRP A 22 -2.92 2.64 11.61
N GLY A 23 -2.83 1.64 12.49
CA GLY A 23 -1.64 0.77 12.58
C GLY A 23 -1.40 -0.03 11.29
N ARG A 24 -2.45 -0.58 10.68
CA ARG A 24 -2.36 -1.28 9.39
C ARG A 24 -2.02 -0.34 8.23
N ILE A 25 -2.53 0.89 8.26
CA ILE A 25 -2.18 1.93 7.27
C ILE A 25 -0.68 2.27 7.35
N VAL A 26 -0.14 2.47 8.56
CA VAL A 26 1.31 2.66 8.74
C VAL A 26 2.08 1.43 8.24
N GLY A 27 1.56 0.22 8.50
CA GLY A 27 2.11 -1.03 8.00
C GLY A 27 2.22 -1.08 6.47
N LEU A 28 1.19 -0.62 5.74
CA LEU A 28 1.23 -0.49 4.29
C LEU A 28 2.39 0.40 3.82
N PHE A 29 2.55 1.58 4.42
CA PHE A 29 3.64 2.50 4.04
C PHE A 29 5.03 1.92 4.36
N ALA A 30 5.19 1.30 5.53
CA ALA A 30 6.44 0.66 5.92
C ALA A 30 6.79 -0.51 4.98
N PHE A 31 5.81 -1.36 4.66
CA PHE A 31 5.97 -2.48 3.73
C PHE A 31 6.34 -2.00 2.32
N GLY A 32 5.60 -1.03 1.78
CA GLY A 32 5.89 -0.46 0.48
C GLY A 32 7.28 0.19 0.42
N GLY A 33 7.68 0.92 1.47
CA GLY A 33 9.02 1.48 1.60
C GLY A 33 10.11 0.40 1.60
N ALA A 34 9.92 -0.67 2.37
CA ALA A 34 10.85 -1.81 2.40
C ALA A 34 10.98 -2.49 1.02
N LEU A 35 9.86 -2.70 0.31
CA LEU A 35 9.88 -3.24 -1.06
C LEU A 35 10.64 -2.32 -2.03
N CYS A 36 10.48 -1.00 -1.89
CA CYS A 36 11.22 -0.04 -2.71
C CYS A 36 12.73 -0.11 -2.46
N VAL A 37 13.16 -0.21 -1.20
CA VAL A 37 14.58 -0.38 -0.84
C VAL A 37 15.12 -1.68 -1.44
N GLU A 38 14.40 -2.80 -1.27
CA GLU A 38 14.78 -4.10 -1.82
C GLU A 38 14.89 -4.07 -3.35
N CYS A 39 13.99 -3.34 -4.04
CA CYS A 39 14.08 -3.17 -5.49
C CYS A 39 15.36 -2.44 -5.90
N VAL A 40 15.78 -1.40 -5.16
CA VAL A 40 17.01 -0.67 -5.47
C VAL A 40 18.24 -1.55 -5.21
N GLU A 41 18.28 -2.27 -4.09
CA GLU A 41 19.38 -3.18 -3.74
C GLU A 41 19.57 -4.31 -4.75
N LYS A 42 18.48 -4.77 -5.39
CA LYS A 42 18.48 -5.82 -6.41
C LYS A 42 18.59 -5.30 -7.84
N GLU A 43 18.96 -4.03 -8.04
CA GLU A 43 19.07 -3.38 -9.36
C GLU A 43 17.75 -3.38 -10.18
N MET A 44 16.61 -3.46 -9.49
CA MET A 44 15.25 -3.41 -10.03
C MET A 44 14.57 -2.05 -9.84
N SER A 45 15.34 -0.96 -9.77
CA SER A 45 14.87 0.42 -9.52
C SER A 45 13.65 0.88 -10.36
N PRO A 46 13.44 0.45 -11.62
CA PRO A 46 12.23 0.79 -12.36
C PRO A 46 10.90 0.32 -11.72
N LEU A 47 10.96 -0.63 -10.78
CA LEU A 47 9.77 -1.09 -10.04
C LEU A 47 9.32 -0.13 -8.93
N VAL A 48 10.20 0.74 -8.43
CA VAL A 48 9.87 1.69 -7.35
C VAL A 48 8.68 2.57 -7.73
N GLY A 49 8.68 3.10 -8.95
CA GLY A 49 7.56 3.90 -9.44
C GLY A 49 6.25 3.11 -9.53
N ARG A 50 6.32 1.82 -9.89
CA ARG A 50 5.14 0.95 -9.93
C ARG A 50 4.61 0.63 -8.54
N ILE A 51 5.48 0.40 -7.56
CA ILE A 51 5.07 0.15 -6.17
C ILE A 51 4.34 1.39 -5.62
N ALA A 52 4.88 2.59 -5.86
CA ALA A 52 4.23 3.83 -5.45
C ALA A 52 2.84 4.00 -6.10
N GLU A 53 2.73 3.69 -7.39
CA GLU A 53 1.44 3.70 -8.11
C GLU A 53 0.45 2.69 -7.49
N TRP A 54 0.87 1.45 -7.26
CA TRP A 54 0.03 0.41 -6.68
C TRP A 54 -0.45 0.74 -5.27
N MET A 55 0.43 1.29 -4.43
CA MET A 55 0.07 1.77 -3.10
C MET A 55 -0.97 2.88 -3.16
N THR A 56 -0.80 3.83 -4.10
CA THR A 56 -1.74 4.94 -4.29
C THR A 56 -3.10 4.43 -4.72
N VAL A 57 -3.14 3.55 -5.73
CA VAL A 57 -4.39 2.93 -6.22
C VAL A 57 -5.08 2.14 -5.11
N TYR A 58 -4.35 1.35 -4.33
CA TYR A 58 -4.93 0.57 -3.22
C TYR A 58 -5.48 1.49 -2.12
N LEU A 59 -4.73 2.53 -1.77
CA LEU A 59 -5.14 3.52 -0.78
C LEU A 59 -6.43 4.21 -1.21
N ASP A 60 -6.50 4.72 -2.44
CA ASP A 60 -7.66 5.43 -2.97
C ASP A 60 -8.90 4.55 -3.03
N ASN A 61 -8.75 3.29 -3.46
CA ASN A 61 -9.88 2.38 -3.66
C ASN A 61 -10.40 1.75 -2.37
N HIS A 62 -9.52 1.39 -1.43
CA HIS A 62 -9.88 0.52 -0.30
C HIS A 62 -9.75 1.20 1.07
N ILE A 63 -8.82 2.16 1.21
CA ILE A 63 -8.47 2.73 2.53
C ILE A 63 -9.06 4.12 2.72
N GLN A 64 -9.05 4.95 1.66
CA GLN A 64 -9.52 6.33 1.68
C GLN A 64 -10.96 6.47 2.21
N PRO A 65 -11.93 5.59 1.86
CA PRO A 65 -13.26 5.67 2.45
C PRO A 65 -13.25 5.57 3.98
N TRP A 66 -12.45 4.66 4.54
CA TRP A 66 -12.32 4.51 5.99
C TRP A 66 -11.67 5.75 6.61
N ILE A 67 -10.60 6.27 6.02
CA ILE A 67 -9.92 7.49 6.50
C ILE A 67 -10.90 8.66 6.61
N GLN A 68 -11.75 8.86 5.61
CA GLN A 68 -12.75 9.92 5.63
C GLN A 68 -13.75 9.72 6.79
N THR A 69 -14.17 8.48 7.07
CA THR A 69 -15.04 8.20 8.23
C THR A 69 -14.37 8.44 9.59
N GLN A 70 -13.04 8.43 9.67
CA GLN A 70 -12.30 8.75 10.89
C GLN A 70 -12.05 10.26 11.07
N GLY A 71 -12.53 11.11 10.14
CA GLY A 71 -12.28 12.55 10.15
C GLY A 71 -11.01 12.96 9.41
N GLY A 72 -10.49 12.09 8.54
CA GLY A 72 -9.33 12.36 7.69
C GLY A 72 -7.99 12.19 8.40
N TRP A 73 -6.92 12.51 7.66
CA TRP A 73 -5.55 12.44 8.16
C TRP A 73 -5.26 13.39 9.33
N GLU A 74 -6.04 14.46 9.51
CA GLU A 74 -5.93 15.39 10.66
C GLU A 74 -6.24 14.73 12.01
N ARG A 75 -6.81 13.51 12.00
CA ARG A 75 -7.15 12.72 13.19
C ARG A 75 -6.23 11.52 13.42
N PHE A 76 -5.22 11.35 12.56
CA PHE A 76 -4.14 10.39 12.75
C PHE A 76 -3.13 10.94 13.76
#